data_AF-A0A6G3TNZ1-F1
#
_entry.id   AF-A0A6G3TNZ1-F1
#
_cell.length_a   1.000
_cell.length_b   1.000
_cell.length_c   1.000
_cell.angle_alpha   90.00
_cell.angle_beta   90.00
_cell.angle_gamma   90.00
#
_symmetry.space_group_name_H-M   'P 1'
#
loop_
_entity.id
_entity.type
_entity.pdbx_description
1 polymer ?
#
loop_
_entity_poly.entity_id
_entity_poly.type
_entity_poly.pdbx_seq_one_letter_code
_entity_poly.pdbx_strand_id
1 'polypeptide(L)'
;GLRLGDLPELANTVAALVGGAITIEDPQSRVLAYSRMDHEPDPMRRLTILGQEVPRWRVDELRESGFFQALWNTDGVVRLPADDRYAERLAVAVRHGSEILGSLWAAADGR
;
A
#
# COMPACT_ATOMS: atom_id res chain seq x y z
N GLY A 1 -15.39 -13.31 -11.00
CA GLY A 1 -14.10 -13.71 -11.58
C GLY A 1 -13.38 -12.44 -11.99
N LEU A 2 -12.17 -12.22 -11.47
CA LEU A 2 -11.34 -11.05 -11.76
C LEU A 2 -11.17 -10.88 -13.27
N ARG A 3 -11.46 -9.69 -13.81
CA ARG A 3 -11.10 -9.37 -15.19
C ARG A 3 -9.61 -9.05 -15.24
N LEU A 4 -8.90 -9.57 -16.23
CA LEU A 4 -7.52 -9.17 -16.51
C LEU A 4 -7.47 -7.64 -16.65
N GLY A 5 -6.59 -7.00 -15.86
CA GLY A 5 -6.43 -5.54 -15.84
C GLY A 5 -7.30 -4.78 -14.83
N ASP A 6 -8.15 -5.46 -14.05
CA ASP A 6 -8.99 -4.81 -13.03
C ASP A 6 -8.26 -4.71 -11.68
N LEU A 7 -7.41 -3.69 -11.55
CA LEU A 7 -6.69 -3.41 -10.30
C LEU A 7 -7.61 -3.13 -9.09
N PRO A 8 -8.75 -2.40 -9.23
CA PRO A 8 -9.72 -2.26 -8.14
C PRO A 8 -10.26 -3.60 -7.62
N GLU A 9 -10.65 -4.51 -8.50
CA GLU A 9 -11.18 -5.80 -8.06
C GLU A 9 -10.08 -6.71 -7.49
N LEU A 10 -8.84 -6.60 -7.99
CA LEU A 10 -7.68 -7.23 -7.37
C LEU A 10 -7.49 -6.70 -5.93
N ALA A 11 -7.53 -5.38 -5.73
CA ALA A 11 -7.40 -4.78 -4.40
C ALA A 11 -8.51 -5.28 -3.46
N ASN A 12 -9.76 -5.36 -3.91
CA ASN A 12 -10.87 -5.93 -3.14
C ASN A 12 -10.63 -7.39 -2.76
N THR A 13 -10.14 -8.20 -3.71
CA THR A 13 -9.87 -9.62 -3.50
C THR A 13 -8.77 -9.82 -2.46
N VAL A 14 -7.66 -9.08 -2.57
CA VAL A 14 -6.57 -9.16 -1.59
C VAL A 14 -7.03 -8.68 -0.22
N ALA A 15 -7.81 -7.58 -0.15
CA ALA A 15 -8.35 -7.08 1.10
C ALA A 15 -9.21 -8.12 1.82
N ALA A 16 -10.07 -8.83 1.08
CA ALA A 16 -10.88 -9.91 1.63
C ALA A 16 -10.05 -11.09 2.15
N LEU A 17 -8.89 -11.37 1.54
CA LEU A 17 -8.00 -12.45 1.95
C LEU A 17 -7.16 -12.11 3.19
N VAL A 18 -6.68 -10.87 3.28
CA VAL A 18 -5.77 -10.45 4.37
C VAL A 18 -6.49 -9.77 5.54
N GLY A 19 -7.77 -9.45 5.38
CA GLY A 19 -8.59 -8.80 6.40
C GLY A 19 -8.28 -7.32 6.62
N GLY A 20 -7.47 -6.71 5.75
CA GLY A 20 -6.99 -5.33 5.87
C GLY A 20 -7.13 -4.58 4.55
N ALA A 21 -7.26 -3.26 4.66
CA ALA A 21 -7.48 -2.37 3.52
C ALA A 21 -6.29 -2.33 2.56
N ILE A 22 -6.52 -2.42 1.25
CA ILE A 22 -5.45 -2.46 0.24
C ILE A 22 -5.33 -1.15 -0.53
N THR A 23 -4.11 -0.70 -0.81
CA THR A 23 -3.76 0.19 -1.93
C THR A 23 -2.76 -0.51 -2.85
N ILE A 24 -2.88 -0.24 -4.14
CA ILE A 24 -1.94 -0.64 -5.19
C ILE A 24 -1.32 0.63 -5.73
N GLU A 25 0.00 0.71 -5.70
CA GLU A 25 0.74 1.95 -6.00
C GLU A 25 1.83 1.71 -7.04
N ASP A 26 2.09 2.71 -7.86
CA ASP A 26 3.25 2.72 -8.76
C ASP A 26 4.55 3.05 -7.99
N PRO A 27 5.73 2.96 -8.63
CA PRO A 27 7.01 3.24 -7.96
C PRO A 27 7.19 4.70 -7.51
N GLN A 28 6.31 5.61 -7.95
CA GLN A 28 6.27 7.01 -7.53
C GLN A 28 5.23 7.24 -6.40
N SER A 29 4.68 6.16 -5.83
CA SER A 29 3.63 6.19 -4.81
C SER A 29 2.33 6.87 -5.27
N ARG A 30 2.03 6.80 -6.57
CA ARG A 30 0.69 7.13 -7.07
C ARG A 30 -0.23 5.94 -6.90
N VAL A 31 -1.44 6.20 -6.46
CA VAL A 31 -2.45 5.16 -6.23
C VAL A 31 -3.06 4.75 -7.56
N LEU A 32 -2.80 3.51 -7.96
CA LEU A 32 -3.40 2.89 -9.15
C LEU A 32 -4.79 2.30 -8.84
N ALA A 33 -4.95 1.74 -7.64
CA ALA A 33 -6.21 1.20 -7.15
C ALA A 33 -6.23 1.09 -5.63
N TYR A 34 -7.43 0.92 -5.06
CA TYR A 34 -7.61 0.69 -3.63
C TYR A 34 -8.85 -0.17 -3.40
N SER A 35 -8.87 -0.92 -2.30
CA SER A 35 -10.04 -1.70 -1.91
C SER A 35 -11.15 -0.84 -1.33
N ARG A 36 -12.40 -1.28 -1.52
CA ARG A 36 -13.55 -0.75 -0.78
C ARG A 36 -13.45 -1.11 0.70
N MET A 37 -14.11 -0.34 1.55
CA MET A 37 -14.21 -0.60 2.98
C MET A 37 -15.61 -0.25 3.49
N ASP A 38 -16.05 -0.98 4.49
CA ASP A 38 -17.34 -0.77 5.16
C ASP A 38 -17.22 0.15 6.39
N HIS A 39 -16.00 0.52 6.78
CA HIS A 39 -15.72 1.40 7.92
C HIS A 39 -14.91 2.63 7.50
N GLU A 40 -14.89 3.63 8.40
CA GLU A 40 -14.17 4.87 8.18
C GLU A 40 -12.66 4.60 7.94
N PRO A 41 -12.05 5.20 6.90
CA PRO A 41 -10.62 5.07 6.66
C PRO A 41 -9.81 5.88 7.69
N ASP A 42 -8.66 5.32 8.06
CA ASP A 42 -7.66 6.06 8.82
C ASP A 42 -7.20 7.32 8.04
N PRO A 43 -6.67 8.34 8.74
CA PRO A 43 -6.33 9.61 8.12
C PRO A 43 -5.35 9.49 6.94
N MET A 44 -4.34 8.62 7.02
CA MET A 44 -3.33 8.47 5.96
C MET A 44 -3.95 7.88 4.69
N ARG A 45 -4.77 6.84 4.86
CA ARG A 45 -5.51 6.25 3.72
C ARG A 45 -6.44 7.26 3.08
N ARG A 46 -7.18 8.04 3.87
CA ARG A 46 -8.09 9.08 3.36
C ARG A 46 -7.34 10.10 2.51
N LEU A 47 -6.23 10.63 3.02
CA LEU A 47 -5.39 11.59 2.28
C LEU A 47 -4.89 10.99 0.97
N THR A 48 -4.37 9.76 1.03
CA THR A 48 -3.80 9.04 -0.12
C THR A 48 -4.84 8.78 -1.21
N ILE A 49 -6.05 8.37 -0.85
CA ILE A 49 -7.14 8.12 -1.81
C ILE A 49 -7.67 9.41 -2.43
N LEU A 50 -7.90 10.44 -1.61
CA LEU A 50 -8.42 11.73 -2.11
C LEU A 50 -7.41 12.43 -3.02
N GLY A 51 -6.11 12.31 -2.72
CA GLY A 51 -5.04 12.86 -3.54
C GLY A 51 -4.66 11.98 -4.74
N GLN A 52 -5.10 10.72 -4.78
CA GLN A 52 -4.63 9.68 -5.72
C GLN A 52 -3.11 9.47 -5.70
N GLU A 53 -2.44 9.91 -4.63
CA GLU A 53 -1.01 9.77 -4.39
C GLU A 53 -0.72 9.84 -2.89
N VAL A 54 0.32 9.15 -2.44
CA VAL A 54 0.83 9.31 -1.08
C VAL A 54 1.38 10.73 -0.94
N PRO A 55 1.04 11.48 0.12
CA PRO A 55 1.54 12.83 0.30
C PRO A 55 3.07 12.90 0.21
N ARG A 56 3.61 13.87 -0.54
CA ARG A 56 5.05 13.97 -0.81
C ARG A 56 5.92 13.92 0.44
N TRP A 57 5.52 14.63 1.48
CA TRP A 57 6.24 14.64 2.76
C TRP A 57 6.33 13.23 3.38
N ARG A 58 5.32 12.38 3.18
CA ARG A 58 5.33 11.00 3.69
C ARG A 58 6.23 10.11 2.85
N VAL A 59 6.25 10.30 1.53
CA VAL A 59 7.20 9.64 0.64
C VAL A 59 8.63 10.00 1.02
N ASP A 60 8.89 11.26 1.36
CA ASP A 60 10.22 11.72 1.80
C ASP A 60 10.62 11.07 3.13
N GLU A 61 9.73 11.05 4.14
CA GLU A 61 9.97 10.32 5.41
C GLU A 61 10.29 8.82 5.20
N LEU A 62 9.56 8.15 4.30
CA LEU A 62 9.78 6.72 3.99
C LEU A 62 11.09 6.49 3.23
N ARG A 63 11.51 7.46 2.40
CA ARG A 63 12.80 7.41 1.71
C ARG A 63 13.95 7.60 2.70
N GLU A 64 13.86 8.59 3.56
CA GLU A 64 14.88 8.93 4.55
C GLU A 64 15.08 7.84 5.60
N SER A 65 14.00 7.16 6.00
CA SER A 65 14.06 6.01 6.92
C SER A 65 14.64 4.74 6.28
N GLY A 66 14.89 4.73 4.97
CA GLY A 66 15.35 3.54 4.24
C GLY A 66 14.24 2.50 3.99
N PHE A 67 12.98 2.82 4.29
CA PHE A 67 11.85 1.90 4.10
C PHE A 67 11.72 1.45 2.64
N PHE A 68 11.79 2.37 1.70
CA PHE A 68 11.73 2.02 0.27
C PHE A 68 12.89 1.13 -0.17
N GLN A 69 14.10 1.36 0.37
CA GLN A 69 15.22 0.48 0.09
C GLN A 69 14.94 -0.95 0.59
N ALA A 70 14.39 -1.10 1.79
CA ALA A 70 13.99 -2.41 2.31
C ALA A 70 12.90 -3.05 1.43
N LEU A 71 11.85 -2.29 1.08
CA LEU A 71 10.76 -2.75 0.23
C LEU A 71 11.25 -3.23 -1.14
N TRP A 72 12.12 -2.46 -1.79
CA TRP A 72 12.63 -2.78 -3.12
C TRP A 72 13.73 -3.83 -3.14
N ASN A 73 14.26 -4.26 -2.00
CA ASN A 73 15.27 -5.33 -1.95
C ASN A 73 14.78 -6.61 -1.23
N THR A 74 13.52 -6.66 -0.80
CA THR A 74 12.94 -7.81 -0.10
C THR A 74 11.91 -8.51 -1.00
N ASP A 75 11.93 -9.85 -1.00
CA ASP A 75 10.96 -10.71 -1.70
C ASP A 75 9.70 -11.02 -0.85
N GLY A 76 9.62 -10.44 0.35
CA GLY A 76 8.55 -10.64 1.32
C GLY A 76 7.94 -9.35 1.84
N VAL A 77 7.14 -9.48 2.90
CA VAL A 77 6.43 -8.36 3.54
C VAL A 77 7.41 -7.51 4.35
N VAL A 78 7.41 -6.21 4.08
CA VAL A 78 8.07 -5.19 4.91
C VAL A 78 7.03 -4.51 5.78
N ARG A 79 7.29 -4.48 7.09
CA ARG A 79 6.41 -3.88 8.09
C ARG A 79 6.85 -2.46 8.41
N LEU A 80 5.91 -1.53 8.31
CA LEU A 80 6.04 -0.17 8.81
C LEU A 80 5.22 -0.09 10.11
N PRO A 81 5.88 -0.11 11.28
CA PRO A 81 5.19 -0.12 12.57
C PRO A 81 4.30 1.11 12.75
N ALA A 82 3.26 0.98 13.57
CA ALA A 82 2.45 2.11 13.98
C ALA A 82 3.27 3.11 14.80
N ASP A 83 2.92 4.39 14.71
CA ASP A 83 3.40 5.46 15.59
C ASP A 83 2.22 6.33 16.06
N ASP A 84 2.50 7.39 16.82
CA ASP A 84 1.47 8.30 17.34
C ASP A 84 0.63 8.99 16.26
N ARG A 85 1.09 8.98 14.99
CA ARG A 85 0.47 9.67 13.86
C ARG A 85 -0.25 8.70 12.93
N TYR A 86 0.29 7.50 12.74
CA TYR A 86 -0.14 6.58 11.70
C TYR A 86 -0.26 5.14 12.20
N ALA A 87 -1.33 4.47 11.75
CA ALA A 87 -1.51 3.04 11.96
C ALA A 87 -0.45 2.22 11.20
N GLU A 88 -0.24 0.98 11.65
CA GLU A 88 0.70 0.05 11.05
C GLU A 88 0.37 -0.21 9.57
N ARG A 89 1.41 -0.41 8.77
CA ARG A 89 1.31 -0.84 7.38
C ARG A 89 2.19 -2.03 7.08
N LEU A 90 1.71 -2.87 6.18
CA LEU A 90 2.49 -3.93 5.55
C LEU A 90 2.61 -3.61 4.08
N ALA A 91 3.80 -3.75 3.51
CA ALA A 91 4.05 -3.50 2.09
C ALA A 91 4.79 -4.68 1.45
N VAL A 92 4.44 -4.97 0.20
CA VAL A 92 5.21 -5.90 -0.65
C VAL A 92 5.48 -5.22 -1.99
N ALA A 93 6.66 -5.49 -2.55
CA ALA A 93 6.99 -5.04 -3.90
C ALA A 93 6.26 -5.90 -4.94
N VAL A 94 5.71 -5.27 -5.97
CA VAL A 94 5.19 -5.94 -7.17
C VAL A 94 6.29 -5.88 -8.23
N ARG A 95 6.64 -7.03 -8.80
CA ARG A 95 7.80 -7.16 -9.69
C ARG A 95 7.52 -8.04 -10.89
N HIS A 96 8.31 -7.82 -11.93
CA HIS A 96 8.48 -8.75 -13.04
C HIS A 96 9.98 -9.01 -13.24
N GLY A 97 10.45 -10.17 -12.82
CA GLY A 97 11.89 -10.43 -12.70
C GLY A 97 12.55 -9.42 -11.76
N SER A 98 13.53 -8.66 -12.25
CA SER A 98 14.22 -7.61 -11.50
C SER A 98 13.53 -6.24 -11.56
N GLU A 99 12.52 -6.07 -12.39
CA GLU A 99 11.83 -4.78 -12.56
C GLU A 99 10.82 -4.56 -11.43
N ILE A 100 10.93 -3.41 -10.74
CA ILE A 100 9.91 -2.94 -9.80
C ILE A 100 8.77 -2.31 -10.61
N LEU A 101 7.58 -2.91 -10.52
CA LEU A 101 6.37 -2.39 -11.14
C LEU A 101 5.56 -1.51 -10.18
N GLY A 102 5.78 -1.65 -8.87
CA GLY A 102 5.05 -0.90 -7.85
C GLY A 102 5.02 -1.62 -6.52
N SER A 103 3.96 -1.37 -5.73
CA SER A 103 3.77 -1.98 -4.42
C SER A 103 2.31 -2.23 -4.08
N LEU A 104 2.09 -3.24 -3.24
CA LEU A 104 0.83 -3.45 -2.53
C LEU A 104 1.02 -3.07 -1.08
N TRP A 105 0.09 -2.29 -0.55
CA TRP A 105 0.07 -1.90 0.85
C TRP A 105 -1.20 -2.39 1.51
N ALA A 106 -1.06 -2.96 2.70
CA ALA A 106 -2.15 -3.31 3.57
C ALA A 106 -2.14 -2.42 4.82
N ALA A 107 -3.31 -1.92 5.21
CA ALA A 107 -3.53 -1.53 6.59
C ALA A 107 -3.44 -2.79 7.46
N ALA A 108 -2.61 -2.73 8.51
CA ALA A 108 -2.56 -3.75 9.54
C ALA A 108 -3.14 -3.15 10.81
N ASP A 109 -4.43 -2.90 10.78
CA ASP A 109 -5.25 -2.60 11.94
C ASP A 109 -5.45 -3.90 12.72
N GLY A 110 -4.40 -4.29 13.45
CA GLY A 110 -4.25 -5.56 14.17
C GLY A 110 -5.55 -6.19 14.68
N ARG A 111 -6.13 -7.04 13.85
CA ARG A 111 -7.03 -8.12 14.27
C ARG A 111 -6.24 -9.41 14.38
#